data_AF-A0A4R0IVR5-F1
#
_entry.id   AF-A0A4R0IVR5-F1
#
_cell.length_a   1.000
_cell.length_b   1.000
_cell.length_c   1.000
_cell.angle_alpha   90.00
_cell.angle_beta   90.00
_cell.angle_gamma   90.00
#
_symmetry.space_group_name_H-M   'P 1'
#
loop_
_entity.id
_entity.type
_entity.pdbx_description
1 polymer ?
#
loop_
_entity_poly.entity_id
_entity_poly.type
_entity_poly.pdbx_seq_one_letter_code
_entity_poly.pdbx_strand_id
1 'polypeptide(L)'
;MSSNDGRKPAQLVPVTLAASAYWVGVNVAGAAFTDAAGFAWSADQRSHGSWGYVGGATKSTRAGIASTQDDKLFQTQRTGKTFSYVFKNAPAGSYVIGLGFAEIDHVKAGKRQFDVLVDGAPVLYDHDVQAEVGRLTADTHTVTVQHAGGDLTVKLAGNTGQSDPILSTLKVLEDPHPIAKG
;
A
#
# COMPACT_ATOMS: atom_id res chain seq x y z
N MET A 1 32.24 -54.98 -22.35
CA MET A 1 30.88 -54.93 -21.79
C MET A 1 30.93 -54.09 -20.53
N SER A 2 30.20 -52.99 -20.53
CA SER A 2 30.28 -51.84 -19.62
C SER A 2 29.83 -52.10 -18.19
N SER A 3 30.38 -51.38 -17.21
CA SER A 3 29.71 -51.14 -15.92
C SER A 3 29.34 -49.66 -15.86
N ASN A 4 28.05 -49.39 -15.78
CA ASN A 4 27.44 -48.07 -15.81
C ASN A 4 27.29 -47.49 -14.40
N ASP A 5 27.37 -46.17 -14.30
CA ASP A 5 27.36 -45.35 -13.10
C ASP A 5 26.16 -45.55 -12.16
N GLY A 6 26.44 -45.70 -10.86
CA GLY A 6 25.45 -45.61 -9.80
C GLY A 6 25.28 -44.17 -9.30
N ARG A 7 24.62 -43.31 -10.07
CA ARG A 7 24.07 -42.04 -9.53
C ARG A 7 22.65 -42.31 -9.03
N LYS A 8 22.46 -42.31 -7.71
CA LYS A 8 21.11 -42.27 -7.12
C LYS A 8 20.38 -41.05 -7.71
N PRO A 9 19.15 -41.19 -8.24
CA PRO A 9 18.39 -40.04 -8.69
C PRO A 9 18.17 -39.11 -7.49
N ALA A 10 18.50 -37.82 -7.66
CA ALA A 10 18.15 -36.79 -6.71
C ALA A 10 16.63 -36.79 -6.56
N GLN A 11 16.15 -37.11 -5.36
CA GLN A 11 14.75 -37.00 -5.02
C GLN A 11 14.38 -35.51 -5.07
N LEU A 12 13.64 -35.11 -6.10
CA LEU A 12 13.06 -33.78 -6.18
C LEU A 12 12.09 -33.66 -5.00
N VAL A 13 12.48 -32.88 -3.99
CA VAL A 13 11.56 -32.43 -2.96
C VAL A 13 10.60 -31.46 -3.66
N PRO A 14 9.30 -31.75 -3.78
CA PRO A 14 8.37 -30.75 -4.26
C PRO A 14 8.39 -29.60 -3.24
N VAL A 15 8.87 -28.43 -3.66
CA VAL A 15 8.58 -27.21 -2.92
C VAL A 15 7.09 -26.97 -3.09
N THR A 16 6.32 -27.25 -2.05
CA THR A 16 4.91 -26.87 -2.00
C THR A 16 4.85 -25.34 -1.95
N LEU A 17 4.81 -24.71 -3.12
CA LEU A 17 4.59 -23.26 -3.26
C LEU A 17 3.09 -23.00 -3.11
N ALA A 18 2.60 -22.81 -1.88
CA ALA A 18 1.21 -22.39 -1.63
C ALA A 18 1.01 -21.84 -0.20
N ALA A 19 1.71 -20.78 0.17
CA ALA A 19 1.04 -19.75 0.97
C ALA A 19 0.44 -18.78 -0.06
N SER A 20 -0.89 -18.61 -0.09
CA SER A 20 -1.44 -17.50 -0.83
C SER A 20 -0.86 -16.24 -0.22
N ALA A 21 0.07 -15.57 -0.91
CA ALA A 21 0.60 -14.30 -0.44
C ALA A 21 -0.61 -13.40 -0.17
N TYR A 22 -0.82 -13.02 1.08
CA TYR A 22 -1.88 -12.08 1.43
C TYR A 22 -1.62 -10.81 0.61
N TRP A 23 -2.52 -10.45 -0.30
CA TRP A 23 -2.35 -9.24 -1.08
C TRP A 23 -3.68 -8.51 -1.27
N VAL A 24 -3.64 -7.19 -1.09
CA VAL A 24 -4.76 -6.29 -1.36
C VAL A 24 -4.20 -5.00 -1.95
N GLY A 25 -4.67 -4.64 -3.14
CA GLY A 25 -4.51 -3.30 -3.72
C GLY A 25 -5.83 -2.53 -3.65
N VAL A 26 -5.78 -1.27 -3.23
CA VAL A 26 -6.95 -0.40 -3.07
C VAL A 26 -6.78 0.85 -3.93
N ASN A 27 -7.76 1.11 -4.80
CA ASN A 27 -7.94 2.41 -5.44
C ASN A 27 -8.70 3.31 -4.46
N VAL A 28 -7.99 4.14 -3.69
CA VAL A 28 -8.56 4.84 -2.53
C VAL A 28 -9.59 5.87 -2.98
N ALA A 29 -10.77 5.86 -2.34
CA ALA A 29 -11.96 6.61 -2.73
C ALA A 29 -12.47 6.36 -4.16
N GLY A 30 -11.93 5.35 -4.86
CA GLY A 30 -12.23 5.05 -6.25
C GLY A 30 -12.98 3.72 -6.44
N ALA A 31 -13.47 3.50 -7.66
CA ALA A 31 -13.99 2.22 -8.10
C ALA A 31 -12.84 1.24 -8.42
N ALA A 32 -13.17 -0.05 -8.54
CA ALA A 32 -12.21 -1.06 -8.96
C ALA A 32 -11.60 -0.68 -10.31
N PHE A 33 -10.31 -0.93 -10.47
CA PHE A 33 -9.53 -0.47 -11.62
C PHE A 33 -8.40 -1.44 -11.91
N THR A 34 -8.13 -1.69 -13.20
CA THR A 34 -6.93 -2.43 -13.61
C THR A 34 -5.96 -1.43 -14.20
N ASP A 35 -4.75 -1.37 -13.65
CA ASP A 35 -3.72 -0.45 -14.13
C ASP A 35 -3.09 -0.91 -15.45
N ALA A 36 -2.29 -0.04 -16.05
CA ALA A 36 -1.59 -0.30 -17.31
C ALA A 36 -0.64 -1.51 -17.22
N ALA A 37 -0.16 -1.86 -16.03
CA ALA A 37 0.65 -3.05 -15.78
C ALA A 37 -0.17 -4.33 -15.60
N GLY A 38 -1.50 -4.24 -15.65
CA GLY A 38 -2.42 -5.36 -15.50
C GLY A 38 -2.74 -5.73 -14.06
N PHE A 39 -2.32 -4.93 -13.07
CA PHE A 39 -2.62 -5.17 -11.67
C PHE A 39 -4.04 -4.70 -11.34
N ALA A 40 -4.82 -5.58 -10.69
CA ALA A 40 -6.20 -5.32 -10.31
C ALA A 40 -6.29 -4.65 -8.93
N TRP A 41 -6.75 -3.40 -8.91
CA TRP A 41 -7.05 -2.62 -7.73
C TRP A 41 -8.52 -2.80 -7.33
N SER A 42 -8.75 -3.11 -6.06
CA SER A 42 -10.09 -3.19 -5.49
C SER A 42 -10.73 -1.81 -5.39
N ALA A 43 -12.05 -1.76 -5.52
CA ALA A 43 -12.84 -0.58 -5.17
C ALA A 43 -12.67 -0.28 -3.68
N ASP A 44 -12.63 1.00 -3.33
CA ASP A 44 -12.56 1.39 -1.93
C ASP A 44 -13.83 0.97 -1.15
N GLN A 45 -13.66 0.50 0.08
CA GLN A 45 -14.76 0.03 0.90
C GLN A 45 -14.57 0.35 2.38
N ARG A 46 -15.67 0.68 3.07
CA ARG A 46 -15.65 0.91 4.51
C ARG A 46 -15.29 -0.40 5.19
N SER A 47 -14.52 -0.35 6.28
CA SER A 47 -14.12 -1.53 7.04
C SER A 47 -15.33 -2.36 7.48
N HIS A 48 -15.64 -3.38 6.68
CA HIS A 48 -16.65 -4.40 6.89
C HIS A 48 -16.11 -5.69 6.27
N GLY A 49 -15.98 -6.77 7.05
CA GLY A 49 -15.38 -8.01 6.56
C GLY A 49 -13.85 -8.00 6.64
N SER A 50 -13.18 -8.34 5.54
CA SER A 50 -11.74 -8.65 5.51
C SER A 50 -10.81 -7.44 5.53
N TRP A 51 -11.22 -6.29 5.00
CA TRP A 51 -10.43 -5.05 5.06
C TRP A 51 -11.29 -3.82 4.75
N GLY A 52 -10.80 -2.62 5.04
CA GLY A 52 -11.41 -1.37 4.57
C GLY A 52 -10.98 -0.14 5.36
N TYR A 53 -11.50 1.01 4.95
CA TYR A 53 -11.20 2.29 5.61
C TYR A 53 -12.01 2.48 6.91
N VAL A 54 -11.44 3.26 7.83
CA VAL A 54 -12.09 3.81 9.02
C VAL A 54 -11.88 5.33 9.03
N GLY A 55 -12.98 6.07 9.01
CA GLY A 55 -12.96 7.53 8.95
C GLY A 55 -12.57 8.09 7.57
N GLY A 56 -12.18 9.36 7.57
CA GLY A 56 -11.87 10.12 6.36
C GLY A 56 -13.09 10.48 5.51
N ALA A 57 -12.93 11.49 4.69
CA ALA A 57 -13.83 11.91 3.63
C ALA A 57 -13.16 11.66 2.27
N THR A 58 -13.96 11.63 1.21
CA THR A 58 -13.45 11.48 -0.16
C THR A 58 -13.27 12.85 -0.81
N LYS A 59 -12.26 12.96 -1.66
CA LYS A 59 -12.06 14.07 -2.60
C LYS A 59 -11.65 13.53 -3.95
N SER A 60 -11.90 14.31 -5.00
CA SER A 60 -11.50 13.95 -6.35
C SER A 60 -11.22 15.15 -7.24
N THR A 61 -10.53 14.89 -8.33
CA THR A 61 -10.28 15.82 -9.43
C THR A 61 -10.49 15.11 -10.77
N ARG A 62 -10.56 15.90 -11.85
CA ARG A 62 -10.55 15.41 -13.24
C ARG A 62 -9.28 15.85 -14.00
N ALA A 63 -8.41 16.62 -13.34
CA ALA A 63 -7.17 17.06 -13.94
C ALA A 63 -6.23 15.87 -14.17
N GLY A 64 -5.39 15.97 -15.21
CA GLY A 64 -4.35 14.98 -15.44
C GLY A 64 -3.35 14.94 -14.27
N ILE A 65 -2.81 13.75 -14.00
CA ILE A 65 -1.81 13.55 -12.96
C ILE A 65 -0.48 13.23 -13.64
N ALA A 66 0.54 14.05 -13.40
CA ALA A 66 1.88 13.83 -13.94
C ALA A 66 2.56 12.62 -13.27
N SER A 67 3.61 12.09 -13.90
CA SER A 67 4.41 10.96 -13.42
C SER A 67 3.65 9.63 -13.23
N THR A 68 2.51 9.48 -13.91
CA THR A 68 1.76 8.22 -13.97
C THR A 68 1.12 8.04 -15.35
N GLN A 69 0.79 6.80 -15.71
CA GLN A 69 -0.08 6.47 -16.85
C GLN A 69 -1.50 6.12 -16.38
N ASP A 70 -1.69 6.01 -15.07
CA ASP A 70 -2.89 5.52 -14.42
C ASP A 70 -3.55 6.64 -13.60
N ASP A 71 -3.82 7.79 -14.22
CA ASP A 71 -4.37 8.99 -13.58
C ASP A 71 -5.56 8.68 -12.66
N LYS A 72 -6.43 7.75 -13.05
CA LYS A 72 -7.62 7.36 -12.28
C LYS A 72 -7.30 6.87 -10.87
N LEU A 73 -6.11 6.31 -10.62
CA LEU A 73 -5.65 5.90 -9.30
C LEU A 73 -5.24 7.07 -8.40
N PHE A 74 -4.88 8.21 -9.00
CA PHE A 74 -4.38 9.40 -8.29
C PHE A 74 -5.35 10.58 -8.35
N GLN A 75 -6.45 10.45 -9.11
CA GLN A 75 -7.52 11.44 -9.21
C GLN A 75 -8.54 11.36 -8.07
N THR A 76 -8.54 10.29 -7.29
CA THR A 76 -9.34 10.14 -6.08
C THR A 76 -8.45 10.00 -4.85
N GLN A 77 -8.93 10.51 -3.72
CA GLN A 77 -8.22 10.37 -2.45
C GLN A 77 -9.18 10.33 -1.26
N ARG A 78 -8.73 9.69 -0.19
CA ARG A 78 -9.28 9.93 1.15
C ARG A 78 -8.47 10.99 1.86
N THR A 79 -9.14 11.77 2.69
CA THR A 79 -8.53 12.83 3.48
C THR A 79 -9.27 13.03 4.81
N GLY A 80 -8.57 13.50 5.82
CA GLY A 80 -9.13 13.82 7.13
C GLY A 80 -8.05 13.86 8.19
N LYS A 81 -8.25 14.65 9.27
CA LYS A 81 -7.25 14.84 10.33
C LYS A 81 -6.58 13.55 10.80
N THR A 82 -7.37 12.48 10.89
CA THR A 82 -6.86 11.11 10.93
C THR A 82 -7.84 10.16 10.24
N PHE A 83 -7.30 9.13 9.61
CA PHE A 83 -8.06 7.98 9.10
C PHE A 83 -7.14 6.78 8.98
N SER A 84 -7.71 5.59 8.79
CA SER A 84 -6.93 4.37 8.63
C SER A 84 -7.54 3.39 7.63
N TYR A 85 -6.73 2.44 7.19
CA TYR A 85 -7.13 1.20 6.58
C TYR A 85 -6.79 0.05 7.51
N VAL A 86 -7.75 -0.86 7.72
CA VAL A 86 -7.57 -2.03 8.56
C VAL A 86 -7.71 -3.27 7.70
N PHE A 87 -6.76 -4.19 7.82
CA PHE A 87 -6.68 -5.47 7.13
C PHE A 87 -6.83 -6.57 8.18
N LYS A 88 -8.02 -7.18 8.23
CA LYS A 88 -8.41 -8.09 9.31
C LYS A 88 -7.71 -9.43 9.20
N ASN A 89 -7.19 -9.91 10.32
CA ASN A 89 -6.53 -11.22 10.43
C ASN A 89 -5.44 -11.46 9.37
N ALA A 90 -4.65 -10.44 9.06
CA ALA A 90 -3.42 -10.57 8.29
C ALA A 90 -2.46 -11.57 9.01
N PRO A 91 -1.90 -12.56 8.29
CA PRO A 91 -0.90 -13.47 8.85
C PRO A 91 0.33 -12.76 9.40
N ALA A 92 1.02 -13.37 10.36
CA ALA A 92 2.33 -12.89 10.76
C ALA A 92 3.32 -13.06 9.60
N GLY A 93 4.09 -12.01 9.27
CA GLY A 93 4.95 -12.04 8.10
C GLY A 93 5.59 -10.69 7.78
N SER A 94 6.41 -10.70 6.74
CA SER A 94 6.98 -9.49 6.15
C SER A 94 5.99 -8.94 5.12
N TYR A 95 5.71 -7.63 5.17
CA TYR A 95 4.78 -6.98 4.25
C TYR A 95 5.46 -5.83 3.51
N VAL A 96 5.26 -5.80 2.20
CA VAL A 96 5.52 -4.64 1.35
C VAL A 96 4.27 -3.78 1.33
N ILE A 97 4.39 -2.56 1.86
CA ILE A 97 3.33 -1.55 1.88
C ILE A 97 3.65 -0.51 0.81
N GLY A 98 2.82 -0.46 -0.24
CA GLY A 98 2.87 0.58 -1.26
C GLY A 98 1.89 1.69 -0.93
N LEU A 99 2.37 2.92 -0.88
CA LEU A 99 1.59 4.12 -0.59
C LEU A 99 1.65 5.05 -1.79
N GLY A 100 0.51 5.52 -2.29
CA GLY A 100 0.47 6.50 -3.37
C GLY A 100 -0.36 7.72 -3.01
N PHE A 101 0.15 8.88 -3.42
CA PHE A 101 -0.39 10.19 -3.12
C PHE A 101 -0.39 11.07 -4.38
N ALA A 102 -1.25 12.08 -4.38
CA ALA A 102 -1.16 13.21 -5.30
C ALA A 102 -1.79 14.45 -4.65
N GLU A 103 -1.10 15.58 -4.63
CA GLU A 103 -1.68 16.83 -4.15
C GLU A 103 -2.67 17.39 -5.20
N ILE A 104 -3.97 17.08 -5.02
CA ILE A 104 -5.04 17.54 -5.91
C ILE A 104 -5.70 18.85 -5.45
N ASP A 105 -5.47 19.28 -4.21
CA ASP A 105 -5.96 20.58 -3.71
C ASP A 105 -4.93 21.69 -4.05
N HIS A 106 -5.21 22.92 -3.63
CA HIS A 106 -4.29 24.07 -3.75
C HIS A 106 -3.56 24.32 -2.43
N VAL A 107 -2.94 23.28 -1.88
CA VAL A 107 -2.09 23.40 -0.68
C VAL A 107 -0.69 23.86 -1.09
N LYS A 108 -0.06 24.71 -0.26
CA LYS A 108 1.33 25.15 -0.47
C LYS A 108 2.30 24.16 0.18
N ALA A 109 3.52 24.08 -0.31
CA ALA A 109 4.58 23.31 0.36
C ALA A 109 4.72 23.78 1.82
N GLY A 110 4.93 22.83 2.73
CA GLY A 110 4.95 23.00 4.17
C GLY A 110 3.57 23.18 4.84
N LYS A 111 2.47 23.07 4.08
CA LYS A 111 1.09 23.27 4.58
C LYS A 111 0.24 21.99 4.66
N ARG A 112 0.80 20.84 4.30
CA ARG A 112 0.26 19.50 4.54
C ARG A 112 1.42 18.59 4.87
N GLN A 113 1.73 18.51 6.16
CA GLN A 113 2.69 17.54 6.70
C GLN A 113 1.92 16.54 7.56
N PHE A 114 2.16 15.27 7.32
CA PHE A 114 1.49 14.19 8.04
C PHE A 114 2.36 12.95 8.14
N ASP A 115 2.07 12.13 9.15
CA ASP A 115 2.72 10.85 9.35
C ASP A 115 1.87 9.73 8.75
N VAL A 116 2.55 8.70 8.25
CA VAL A 116 1.95 7.40 7.95
C VAL A 116 2.52 6.39 8.92
N LEU A 117 1.63 5.66 9.59
CA LEU A 117 1.99 4.63 10.55
C LEU A 117 1.47 3.26 10.07
N VAL A 118 2.28 2.22 10.25
CA VAL A 118 1.85 0.83 10.09
C VAL A 118 2.00 0.14 11.44
N ASP A 119 0.90 -0.44 11.93
CA ASP A 119 0.80 -1.03 13.27
C ASP A 119 1.26 -0.10 14.40
N GLY A 120 1.03 1.20 14.22
CA GLY A 120 1.40 2.23 15.17
C GLY A 120 2.86 2.68 15.11
N ALA A 121 3.71 2.06 14.28
CA ALA A 121 5.07 2.52 14.01
C ALA A 121 5.08 3.47 12.81
N PRO A 122 5.73 4.65 12.90
CA PRO A 122 5.84 5.57 11.76
C PRO A 122 6.71 4.95 10.66
N VAL A 123 6.21 4.99 9.42
CA VAL A 123 6.92 4.55 8.21
C VAL A 123 7.23 5.70 7.26
N LEU A 124 6.44 6.78 7.31
CA LEU A 124 6.74 8.08 6.73
C LEU A 124 6.50 9.14 7.80
N TYR A 125 7.43 10.09 7.94
CA TYR A 125 7.39 11.15 8.94
C TYR A 125 7.32 12.52 8.27
N ASP A 126 6.47 13.42 8.75
CA ASP A 126 6.29 14.79 8.23
C ASP A 126 6.14 14.86 6.69
N HIS A 127 5.52 13.84 6.09
CA HIS A 127 5.43 13.71 4.64
C HIS A 127 4.62 14.85 4.02
N ASP A 128 5.18 15.45 2.97
CA ASP A 128 4.62 16.61 2.25
C ASP A 128 4.73 16.41 0.74
N VAL A 129 3.68 15.85 0.15
CA VAL A 129 3.54 15.58 -1.29
C VAL A 129 3.80 16.84 -2.13
N GLN A 130 3.33 18.00 -1.66
CA GLN A 130 3.46 19.26 -2.38
C GLN A 130 4.90 19.76 -2.43
N ALA A 131 5.66 19.55 -1.35
CA ALA A 131 7.07 19.89 -1.30
C ALA A 131 7.91 18.88 -2.11
N GLU A 132 7.51 17.60 -2.13
CA GLU A 132 8.27 16.52 -2.76
C GLU A 132 8.12 16.47 -4.28
N VAL A 133 6.87 16.45 -4.78
CA VAL A 133 6.60 16.31 -6.22
C VAL A 133 5.75 17.44 -6.81
N GLY A 134 5.17 18.28 -5.97
CA GLY A 134 4.27 19.35 -6.40
C GLY A 134 2.83 18.91 -6.62
N ARG A 135 2.02 19.81 -7.19
CA ARG A 135 0.59 19.56 -7.43
C ARG A 135 0.38 18.60 -8.59
N LEU A 136 -0.71 17.85 -8.54
CA LEU A 136 -1.20 17.02 -9.66
C LEU A 136 -0.09 16.12 -10.23
N THR A 137 0.74 15.58 -9.35
CA THR A 137 1.86 14.69 -9.69
C THR A 137 1.77 13.49 -8.77
N ALA A 138 1.88 12.29 -9.34
CA ALA A 138 1.87 11.05 -8.58
C ALA A 138 3.16 10.94 -7.76
N ASP A 139 2.99 10.64 -6.47
CA ASP A 139 4.05 10.37 -5.52
C ASP A 139 3.82 8.98 -4.93
N THR A 140 4.85 8.14 -4.95
CA THR A 140 4.72 6.73 -4.56
C THR A 140 5.87 6.29 -3.69
N HIS A 141 5.54 5.70 -2.54
CA HIS A 141 6.48 5.20 -1.55
C HIS A 141 6.26 3.70 -1.34
N THR A 142 7.33 2.98 -1.07
CA THR A 142 7.27 1.55 -0.71
C THR A 142 8.09 1.32 0.55
N VAL A 143 7.49 0.66 1.54
CA VAL A 143 8.15 0.31 2.80
C VAL A 143 7.93 -1.16 3.11
N THR A 144 8.92 -1.79 3.73
CA THR A 144 8.80 -3.17 4.21
C THR A 144 8.65 -3.16 5.73
N VAL A 145 7.64 -3.85 6.25
CA VAL A 145 7.35 -3.94 7.69
C VAL A 145 7.26 -5.39 8.13
N GLN A 146 7.61 -5.65 9.39
CA GLN A 146 7.35 -6.95 10.03
C GLN A 146 6.03 -6.86 10.79
N HIS A 147 5.08 -7.74 10.47
CA HIS A 147 3.78 -7.83 11.12
C HIS A 147 3.72 -9.07 12.02
N ALA A 148 3.23 -8.89 13.25
CA ALA A 148 3.14 -9.98 14.23
C ALA A 148 1.95 -10.92 14.00
N GLY A 149 1.07 -10.59 13.05
CA GLY A 149 -0.20 -11.28 12.81
C GLY A 149 -1.36 -10.62 13.56
N GLY A 150 -2.57 -10.76 13.01
CA GLY A 150 -3.77 -10.09 13.52
C GLY A 150 -4.23 -8.98 12.59
N ASP A 151 -4.76 -7.89 13.13
CA ASP A 151 -5.17 -6.76 12.28
C ASP A 151 -3.93 -5.93 11.89
N LEU A 152 -3.62 -5.84 10.60
CA LEU A 152 -2.64 -4.88 10.08
C LEU A 152 -3.34 -3.55 9.87
N THR A 153 -2.81 -2.47 10.44
CA THR A 153 -3.41 -1.14 10.34
C THR A 153 -2.46 -0.13 9.71
N VAL A 154 -2.88 0.49 8.61
CA VAL A 154 -2.20 1.64 8.01
C VAL A 154 -2.98 2.90 8.40
N LYS A 155 -2.35 3.79 9.17
CA LYS A 155 -2.97 5.02 9.69
C LYS A 155 -2.28 6.25 9.12
N LEU A 156 -3.09 7.24 8.74
CA LEU A 156 -2.64 8.57 8.40
C LEU A 156 -3.00 9.54 9.53
N ALA A 157 -2.03 10.36 9.94
CA ALA A 157 -2.16 11.27 11.07
C ALA A 157 -1.62 12.65 10.71
N GLY A 158 -2.49 13.67 10.67
CA GLY A 158 -2.09 15.02 10.31
C GLY A 158 -1.47 15.80 11.45
N ASN A 159 -0.43 16.57 11.19
CA ASN A 159 0.24 17.39 12.19
C ASN A 159 -0.61 18.60 12.60
N THR A 160 -0.45 19.08 13.83
CA THR A 160 -1.19 20.23 14.35
C THR A 160 -0.95 21.48 13.49
N GLY A 161 -2.03 22.17 13.10
CA GLY A 161 -1.96 23.37 12.25
C GLY A 161 -1.70 23.10 10.76
N GLN A 162 -1.58 21.84 10.34
CA GLN A 162 -1.43 21.45 8.94
C GLN A 162 -2.77 21.07 8.31
N SER A 163 -2.84 21.15 6.98
CA SER A 163 -3.96 20.60 6.21
C SER A 163 -4.02 19.09 6.38
N ASP A 164 -5.22 18.53 6.22
CA ASP A 164 -5.46 17.11 6.47
C ASP A 164 -4.64 16.20 5.53
N PRO A 165 -4.17 15.03 6.03
CA PRO A 165 -3.51 13.99 5.24
C PRO A 165 -4.31 13.56 4.02
N ILE A 166 -3.62 12.96 3.05
CA ILE A 166 -4.24 12.39 1.84
C ILE A 166 -3.69 11.00 1.55
N LEU A 167 -4.46 10.18 0.85
CA LEU A 167 -4.01 8.90 0.28
C LEU A 167 -4.84 8.59 -0.97
N SER A 168 -4.17 8.17 -2.04
CA SER A 168 -4.78 7.85 -3.34
C SER A 168 -4.67 6.36 -3.69
N THR A 169 -3.58 5.70 -3.30
CA THR A 169 -3.44 4.26 -3.50
C THR A 169 -2.83 3.58 -2.29
N LEU A 170 -3.22 2.32 -2.06
CA LEU A 170 -2.65 1.48 -1.02
C LEU A 170 -2.45 0.06 -1.52
N LYS A 171 -1.25 -0.48 -1.39
CA LYS A 171 -0.93 -1.89 -1.59
C LYS A 171 -0.46 -2.48 -0.26
N VAL A 172 -0.99 -3.62 0.12
CA VAL A 172 -0.49 -4.46 1.21
C VAL A 172 -0.22 -5.82 0.61
N LEU A 173 1.04 -6.22 0.55
CA LEU A 173 1.49 -7.48 -0.04
C LEU A 173 2.38 -8.20 0.96
N GLU A 174 2.02 -9.41 1.35
CA GLU A 174 2.90 -10.32 2.07
C GLU A 174 4.07 -10.71 1.16
N ASP A 175 5.28 -10.45 1.61
CA ASP A 175 6.50 -10.85 0.91
C ASP A 175 6.69 -12.36 1.09
N PRO A 176 6.65 -13.16 -0.01
CA PRO A 176 6.69 -14.61 0.06
C PRO A 176 8.08 -15.17 0.45
N HIS A 177 9.09 -14.33 0.68
CA HIS A 177 10.40 -14.77 1.14
C HIS A 177 10.43 -14.89 2.68
N PRO A 178 10.39 -16.10 3.27
CA PRO A 178 10.59 -16.26 4.69
C PRO A 178 12.02 -15.84 5.07
N ILE A 179 12.18 -15.10 6.17
CA ILE A 179 13.49 -14.87 6.78
C ILE A 179 14.08 -16.25 7.11
N ALA A 180 15.22 -16.57 6.50
CA ALA A 180 15.98 -17.75 6.87
C ALA A 180 16.34 -17.64 8.36
N LYS A 181 15.76 -18.50 9.19
CA LYS A 181 16.22 -18.66 10.58
C LYS A 181 17.63 -19.23 10.51
N GLY A 182 18.61 -18.42 10.94
CA GLY A 182 19.97 -18.88 11.23
C GLY A 182 20.02 -19.75 12.48
#